data_AF-A0A652YM46-F1
#
_entry.id   AF-A0A652YM46-F1
#
_cell.length_a   1.000
_cell.length_b   1.000
_cell.length_c   1.000
_cell.angle_alpha   90.00
_cell.angle_beta   90.00
_cell.angle_gamma   90.00
#
_symmetry.space_group_name_H-M   'P 1'
#
loop_
_entity.id
_entity.type
_entity.pdbx_description
1 polymer ?
#
loop_
_entity_poly.entity_id
_entity_poly.type
_entity_poly.pdbx_seq_one_letter_code
_entity_poly.pdbx_strand_id
1 'polypeptide(L)'
;MSVWVMLQALEALNVVPLQIRSDLTRTLGLTTVEIDRWRDITAHMFVPFHDQVISQFEGYADLPELNWEEYRRRYSDIQRLDRILEAEGDDVNCYKASKQADVMMLFYLLSSDELRFILGGLGYEFAGDAIPRTIDYYMARTSHGSTLSGVVHSWVLARANRDRAMEFFDLALKSDIADIQGGTTAEGIHLAAMAGSVDLLQRCFTGLETRGDRLIFSPHWPEQLGTLEFPIFYRGHRLRLCINRKVVQVSAAAGTQPPIEVECRGQVVQLHPGATVQLT
;
A
#
# COMPACT_ATOMS: atom_id res chain seq x y z
N MET A 1 0.50 5.11 -10.71
CA MET A 1 -0.69 4.26 -10.94
C MET A 1 -1.11 4.17 -12.41
N SER A 2 -1.14 5.25 -13.20
CA SER A 2 -1.53 5.19 -14.62
C SER A 2 -0.70 4.22 -15.47
N VAL A 3 0.62 4.20 -15.27
CA VAL A 3 1.51 3.22 -15.94
C VAL A 3 1.18 1.78 -15.52
N TRP A 4 0.93 1.55 -14.23
CA TRP A 4 0.54 0.23 -13.72
C TRP A 4 -0.74 -0.29 -14.39
N VAL A 5 -1.81 0.53 -14.48
CA VAL A 5 -3.07 0.06 -15.08
C VAL A 5 -2.91 -0.24 -16.58
N MET A 6 -2.07 0.52 -17.29
CA MET A 6 -1.76 0.24 -18.70
C MET A 6 -0.96 -1.05 -18.86
N LEU A 7 0.04 -1.30 -18.01
CA LEU A 7 0.78 -2.56 -17.99
C LEU A 7 -0.15 -3.75 -17.73
N GLN A 8 -1.06 -3.62 -16.76
CA GLN A 8 -2.05 -4.67 -16.45
C GLN A 8 -3.05 -4.88 -17.59
N ALA A 9 -3.48 -3.83 -18.28
CA ALA A 9 -4.34 -3.95 -19.46
C ALA A 9 -3.63 -4.68 -20.61
N LEU A 10 -2.36 -4.36 -20.86
CA LEU A 10 -1.54 -5.03 -21.87
C LEU A 10 -1.31 -6.51 -21.52
N GLU A 11 -1.01 -6.81 -20.26
CA GLU A 11 -0.87 -8.18 -19.75
C GLU A 11 -2.17 -8.97 -19.88
N ALA A 12 -3.30 -8.40 -19.47
CA ALA A 12 -4.61 -9.02 -19.60
C ALA A 12 -4.93 -9.37 -21.07
N LEU A 13 -4.67 -8.46 -22.00
CA LEU A 13 -4.80 -8.74 -23.44
C LEU A 13 -3.89 -9.87 -23.90
N ASN A 14 -2.71 -10.08 -23.31
CA ASN A 14 -1.83 -11.19 -23.69
C ASN A 14 -2.31 -12.54 -23.15
N VAL A 15 -2.89 -12.55 -21.95
CA VAL A 15 -3.36 -13.79 -21.28
C VAL A 15 -4.70 -14.27 -21.84
N VAL A 16 -5.57 -13.36 -22.30
CA VAL A 16 -6.88 -13.74 -22.86
C VAL A 16 -6.72 -14.50 -24.19
N PRO A 17 -7.37 -15.67 -24.36
CA PRO A 17 -7.32 -16.44 -25.60
C PRO A 17 -7.70 -15.61 -26.84
N LEU A 18 -7.04 -15.87 -27.98
CA LEU A 18 -7.14 -15.05 -29.19
C LEU A 18 -8.59 -14.77 -29.64
N GLN A 19 -9.46 -15.78 -29.60
CA GLN A 19 -10.86 -15.64 -30.00
C GLN A 19 -11.60 -14.65 -29.08
N ILE A 20 -11.51 -14.85 -27.77
CA ILE A 20 -12.13 -13.98 -26.75
C ILE A 20 -11.55 -12.56 -26.84
N ARG A 21 -10.23 -12.43 -27.02
CA ARG A 21 -9.55 -11.15 -27.17
C ARG A 21 -10.03 -10.37 -28.40
N SER A 22 -10.23 -11.04 -29.51
CA SER A 22 -10.69 -10.41 -30.76
C SER A 22 -12.10 -9.85 -30.60
N ASP A 23 -12.99 -10.60 -29.94
CA ASP A 23 -14.34 -10.12 -29.64
C ASP A 23 -14.35 -8.99 -28.60
N LEU A 24 -13.52 -9.09 -27.56
CA LEU A 24 -13.39 -8.07 -26.53
C LEU A 24 -12.87 -6.75 -27.10
N THR A 25 -11.77 -6.79 -27.85
CA THR A 25 -11.18 -5.59 -28.47
C THR A 25 -12.15 -4.93 -29.46
N ARG A 26 -12.87 -5.71 -30.26
CA ARG A 26 -13.93 -5.21 -31.13
C ARG A 26 -15.08 -4.57 -30.35
N THR A 27 -15.53 -5.20 -29.26
CA THR A 27 -16.64 -4.69 -28.43
C THR A 27 -16.28 -3.38 -27.73
N LEU A 28 -15.05 -3.26 -27.25
CA LEU A 28 -14.54 -2.05 -26.61
C LEU A 28 -14.10 -0.96 -27.60
N GLY A 29 -14.06 -1.27 -28.90
CA GLY A 29 -13.53 -0.36 -29.92
C GLY A 29 -12.02 -0.13 -29.81
N LEU A 30 -11.30 -1.08 -29.20
CA LEU A 30 -9.88 -0.95 -28.90
C LEU A 30 -9.03 -1.12 -30.16
N THR A 31 -8.37 -0.04 -30.57
CA THR A 31 -7.53 -0.05 -31.79
C THR A 31 -6.07 -0.39 -31.48
N THR A 32 -5.33 -0.87 -32.49
CA THR A 32 -3.89 -1.10 -32.36
C THR A 32 -3.13 0.18 -32.01
N VAL A 33 -3.54 1.32 -32.59
CA VAL A 33 -2.97 2.65 -32.32
C VAL A 33 -3.08 3.01 -30.84
N GLU A 34 -4.22 2.73 -30.22
CA GLU A 34 -4.43 3.00 -28.79
C GLU A 34 -3.56 2.09 -27.91
N ILE A 35 -3.49 0.79 -28.25
CA ILE A 35 -2.63 -0.17 -27.55
C ILE A 35 -1.15 0.23 -27.66
N ASP A 36 -0.71 0.67 -28.84
CA ASP A 36 0.66 1.15 -29.07
C ASP A 36 0.93 2.44 -28.29
N ARG A 37 -0.06 3.34 -28.20
CA ARG A 37 0.04 4.52 -27.35
C ARG A 37 0.16 4.16 -25.86
N TRP A 38 -0.53 3.13 -25.39
CA TRP A 38 -0.34 2.67 -24.00
C TRP A 38 1.09 2.19 -23.77
N ARG A 39 1.65 1.41 -24.71
CA ARG A 39 3.07 0.98 -24.62
C ARG A 39 4.01 2.17 -24.56
N ASP A 40 3.79 3.17 -25.41
CA ASP A 40 4.57 4.40 -25.41
C ASP A 40 4.49 5.13 -24.06
N ILE A 41 3.29 5.30 -23.51
CA ILE A 41 3.10 5.92 -22.18
C ILE A 41 3.79 5.11 -21.08
N THR A 42 3.74 3.78 -21.12
CA THR A 42 4.39 2.94 -20.11
C THR A 42 5.92 3.02 -20.11
N ALA A 43 6.52 3.55 -21.18
CA ALA A 43 7.95 3.76 -21.31
C ALA A 43 8.39 5.22 -21.10
N HIS A 44 7.48 6.19 -21.27
CA HIS A 44 7.85 7.62 -21.34
C HIS A 44 7.07 8.54 -20.38
N MET A 45 6.17 8.01 -19.54
CA MET A 45 5.47 8.83 -18.55
C MET A 45 6.46 9.48 -17.58
N PHE A 46 6.40 10.80 -17.47
CA PHE A 46 7.21 11.56 -16.53
C PHE A 46 6.80 11.29 -15.07
N VAL A 47 7.80 11.07 -14.21
CA VAL A 47 7.67 10.98 -12.75
C VAL A 47 8.67 11.97 -12.12
N PRO A 48 8.22 12.97 -11.34
CA PRO A 48 9.11 13.96 -10.75
C PRO A 48 9.87 13.39 -9.53
N PHE A 49 11.16 13.73 -9.40
CA PHE A 49 12.02 13.39 -8.27
C PHE A 49 12.75 14.63 -7.75
N HIS A 50 13.01 14.70 -6.45
CA HIS A 50 13.88 15.70 -5.82
C HIS A 50 14.64 15.04 -4.67
N ASP A 51 15.88 15.44 -4.38
CA ASP A 51 16.67 14.90 -3.25
C ASP A 51 16.70 13.36 -3.12
N GLN A 52 16.61 12.67 -4.27
CA GLN A 52 16.51 11.20 -4.39
C GLN A 52 15.24 10.58 -3.76
N VAL A 53 14.18 11.37 -3.58
CA VAL A 53 12.82 10.92 -3.24
C VAL A 53 11.86 11.16 -4.40
N ILE A 54 10.77 10.41 -4.43
CA ILE A 54 9.67 10.66 -5.39
C ILE A 54 8.98 11.97 -4.98
N SER A 55 8.84 12.91 -5.89
CA SER A 55 8.09 14.15 -5.64
C SER A 55 6.59 13.90 -5.74
N GLN A 56 5.82 14.52 -4.85
CA GLN A 56 4.36 14.42 -4.87
C GLN A 56 3.76 14.95 -6.17
N PHE A 57 4.32 16.06 -6.67
CA PHE A 57 4.00 16.64 -7.98
C PHE A 57 5.17 17.50 -8.48
N GLU A 58 5.12 17.91 -9.74
CA GLU A 58 6.11 18.81 -10.36
C GLU A 58 6.11 20.18 -9.67
N GLY A 59 7.27 20.65 -9.21
CA GLY A 59 7.40 21.92 -8.47
C GLY A 59 7.16 21.81 -6.96
N TYR A 60 6.79 20.64 -6.43
CA TYR A 60 6.62 20.43 -4.98
C TYR A 60 7.89 20.77 -4.17
N ALA A 61 9.07 20.49 -4.74
CA ALA A 61 10.35 20.75 -4.10
C ALA A 61 10.64 22.25 -3.88
N ASP A 62 9.99 23.13 -4.64
CA ASP A 62 10.19 24.58 -4.61
C ASP A 62 9.30 25.27 -3.56
N LEU A 63 8.33 24.55 -3.00
CA LEU A 63 7.49 25.07 -1.93
C LEU A 63 8.31 25.27 -0.64
N PRO A 64 8.07 26.34 0.13
CA PRO A 64 8.66 26.51 1.45
C PRO A 64 8.27 25.40 2.42
N GLU A 65 9.14 25.14 3.39
CA GLU A 65 8.81 24.28 4.52
C GLU A 65 7.85 25.00 5.47
N LEU A 66 6.86 24.27 6.00
CA LEU A 66 6.08 24.74 7.13
C LEU A 66 6.92 24.63 8.42
N ASN A 67 6.76 25.58 9.34
CA ASN A 67 7.38 25.47 10.68
C ASN A 67 6.64 24.44 11.56
N TRP A 68 6.81 23.15 11.25
CA TRP A 68 6.11 22.04 11.90
C TRP A 68 6.27 22.02 13.42
N GLU A 69 7.45 22.35 13.94
CA GLU A 69 7.71 22.37 15.38
C GLU A 69 6.89 23.47 16.08
N GLU A 70 6.81 24.66 15.49
CA GLU A 70 6.01 25.74 16.03
C GLU A 70 4.52 25.39 16.04
N TYR A 71 3.99 24.87 14.93
CA TYR A 71 2.58 24.48 14.85
C TYR A 71 2.24 23.36 15.84
N ARG A 72 3.09 22.33 15.96
CA ARG A 72 2.91 21.24 16.94
C ARG A 72 2.99 21.71 18.40
N ARG A 73 3.70 22.81 18.68
CA ARG A 73 3.78 23.41 20.02
C ARG A 73 2.59 24.32 20.30
N ARG A 74 2.13 25.07 19.29
CA ARG A 74 1.05 26.06 19.42
C ARG A 74 -0.33 25.43 19.43
N TYR A 75 -0.52 24.34 18.68
CA TYR A 75 -1.79 23.63 18.55
C TYR A 75 -1.67 22.22 19.13
N SER A 76 -2.65 21.83 19.96
CA SER A 76 -2.73 20.47 20.50
C SER A 76 -3.07 19.43 19.42
N ASP A 77 -3.69 19.86 18.32
CA ASP A 77 -4.01 19.05 17.15
C ASP A 77 -3.82 19.88 15.87
N ILE A 78 -3.13 19.29 14.90
CA ILE A 78 -2.84 19.89 13.59
C ILE A 78 -3.49 19.11 12.43
N GLN A 79 -4.35 18.13 12.70
CA GLN A 79 -5.03 17.33 11.67
C GLN A 79 -5.78 18.23 10.68
N ARG A 80 -6.40 19.30 11.16
CA ARG A 80 -7.05 20.34 10.34
C ARG A 80 -6.14 21.52 10.02
N LEU A 81 -4.90 21.23 9.61
CA LEU A 81 -3.92 22.23 9.19
C LEU A 81 -4.46 23.20 8.13
N ASP A 82 -5.35 22.71 7.25
CA ASP A 82 -6.10 23.52 6.28
C ASP A 82 -6.85 24.67 6.95
N ARG A 83 -7.63 24.37 7.99
CA ARG A 83 -8.42 25.37 8.74
C ARG A 83 -7.55 26.28 9.59
N ILE A 84 -6.46 25.74 10.13
CA ILE A 84 -5.53 26.52 10.96
C ILE A 84 -4.90 27.61 10.11
N LEU A 85 -4.32 27.27 8.95
CA LEU A 85 -3.70 28.23 8.06
C LEU A 85 -4.71 29.22 7.47
N GLU A 86 -5.90 28.74 7.08
CA GLU A 86 -6.98 29.62 6.60
C GLU A 86 -7.36 30.68 7.64
N ALA A 87 -7.47 30.30 8.92
CA ALA A 87 -7.77 31.23 10.01
C ALA A 87 -6.66 32.26 10.28
N GLU A 88 -5.44 31.97 9.82
CA GLU A 88 -4.28 32.88 9.88
C GLU A 88 -4.12 33.73 8.60
N GLY A 89 -5.02 33.56 7.63
CA GLY A 89 -4.97 34.26 6.34
C GLY A 89 -3.95 33.68 5.37
N ASP A 90 -3.64 32.39 5.51
CA ASP A 90 -2.64 31.66 4.72
C ASP A 90 -3.26 30.41 4.04
N ASP A 91 -2.53 29.77 3.12
CA ASP A 91 -2.96 28.57 2.39
C ASP A 91 -1.95 27.43 2.56
N VAL A 92 -2.44 26.25 2.97
CA VAL A 92 -1.63 25.02 3.11
C VAL A 92 -0.96 24.60 1.80
N ASN A 93 -1.54 24.94 0.64
CA ASN A 93 -0.98 24.64 -0.68
C ASN A 93 0.31 25.42 -0.96
N CYS A 94 0.62 26.46 -0.19
CA CYS A 94 1.87 27.21 -0.31
C CYS A 94 3.06 26.48 0.33
N TYR A 95 2.86 25.35 0.99
CA TYR A 95 3.90 24.67 1.76
C TYR A 95 4.13 23.23 1.34
N LYS A 96 5.30 22.69 1.70
CA LYS A 96 5.58 21.25 1.74
C LYS A 96 4.79 20.56 2.86
N ALA A 97 3.48 20.47 2.69
CA ALA A 97 2.56 19.86 3.64
C ALA A 97 1.57 18.91 2.94
N SER A 98 1.33 17.77 3.56
CA SER A 98 0.36 16.78 3.07
C SER A 98 -0.70 16.52 4.13
N LYS A 99 -1.97 16.49 3.73
CA LYS A 99 -3.08 16.13 4.63
C LYS A 99 -3.02 14.66 5.06
N GLN A 100 -2.62 13.79 4.12
CA GLN A 100 -2.63 12.34 4.25
C GLN A 100 -1.52 11.74 3.37
N ALA A 101 -1.36 10.42 3.44
CA ALA A 101 -0.43 9.72 2.56
C ALA A 101 -0.79 9.92 1.07
N ASP A 102 0.17 10.41 0.30
CA ASP A 102 0.08 10.54 -1.15
C ASP A 102 1.16 9.68 -1.82
N VAL A 103 2.41 10.15 -1.89
CA VAL A 103 3.55 9.36 -2.39
C VAL A 103 3.70 8.05 -1.62
N MET A 104 3.49 8.09 -0.30
CA MET A 104 3.49 6.91 0.55
C MET A 104 2.43 5.87 0.17
N MET A 105 1.32 6.29 -0.46
CA MET A 105 0.28 5.36 -0.93
C MET A 105 0.81 4.42 -2.01
N LEU A 106 1.83 4.81 -2.78
CA LEU A 106 2.48 3.93 -3.75
C LEU A 106 3.08 2.70 -3.05
N PHE A 107 3.68 2.87 -1.87
CA PHE A 107 4.29 1.78 -1.10
C PHE A 107 3.25 0.90 -0.37
N TYR A 108 2.03 1.42 -0.19
CA TYR A 108 0.89 0.65 0.29
C TYR A 108 0.28 -0.21 -0.80
N LEU A 109 0.13 0.34 -2.00
CA LEU A 109 -0.52 -0.33 -3.12
C LEU A 109 0.38 -1.31 -3.86
N LEU A 110 1.68 -1.02 -3.95
CA LEU A 110 2.63 -1.78 -4.76
C LEU A 110 3.75 -2.35 -3.88
N SER A 111 4.19 -3.57 -4.20
CA SER A 111 5.42 -4.12 -3.63
C SER A 111 6.64 -3.29 -4.05
N SER A 112 7.75 -3.41 -3.31
CA SER A 112 9.01 -2.76 -3.69
C SER A 112 9.49 -3.20 -5.08
N ASP A 113 9.26 -4.47 -5.42
CA ASP A 113 9.70 -5.07 -6.67
C ASP A 113 8.88 -4.55 -7.84
N GLU A 114 7.55 -4.47 -7.69
CA GLU A 114 6.67 -3.89 -8.71
C GLU A 114 6.96 -2.40 -8.94
N LEU A 115 7.16 -1.62 -7.87
CA LEU A 115 7.45 -0.20 -8.03
C LEU A 115 8.81 0.02 -8.73
N ARG A 116 9.83 -0.78 -8.38
CA ARG A 116 11.13 -0.78 -9.09
C ARG A 116 10.98 -1.16 -10.56
N PHE A 117 10.18 -2.18 -10.86
CA PHE A 117 9.92 -2.61 -12.23
C PHE A 117 9.27 -1.49 -13.06
N ILE A 118 8.23 -0.84 -12.51
CA ILE A 118 7.53 0.26 -13.20
C ILE A 118 8.47 1.45 -13.42
N LEU A 119 9.17 1.90 -12.38
CA LEU A 119 10.07 3.06 -12.48
C LEU A 119 11.26 2.77 -13.40
N GLY A 120 11.81 1.55 -13.35
CA GLY A 120 12.87 1.11 -14.25
C GLY A 120 12.41 1.05 -15.71
N GLY A 121 11.17 0.61 -15.97
CA GLY A 121 10.56 0.64 -17.30
C GLY A 121 10.41 2.05 -17.89
N LEU A 122 10.30 3.06 -17.02
CA LEU A 122 10.29 4.48 -17.38
C LEU A 122 11.69 5.12 -17.45
N GLY A 123 12.74 4.33 -17.22
CA GLY A 123 14.13 4.80 -17.25
C GLY A 123 14.65 5.44 -15.96
N TYR A 124 13.93 5.30 -14.83
CA TYR A 124 14.37 5.82 -13.54
C TYR A 124 15.14 4.77 -12.72
N GLU A 125 16.30 5.16 -12.20
CA GLU A 125 17.02 4.35 -11.20
C GLU A 125 16.42 4.57 -9.81
N PHE A 126 15.70 3.57 -9.31
CA PHE A 126 15.11 3.62 -7.97
C PHE A 126 15.94 2.79 -6.98
N ALA A 127 16.83 3.45 -6.24
CA ALA A 127 17.76 2.79 -5.33
C ALA A 127 17.06 2.07 -4.15
N GLY A 128 17.80 1.16 -3.49
CA GLY A 128 17.35 0.40 -2.30
C GLY A 128 16.76 1.29 -1.21
N ASP A 129 17.49 2.36 -0.90
CA ASP A 129 17.27 3.32 0.18
C ASP A 129 16.31 4.46 -0.21
N ALA A 130 15.91 4.58 -1.48
CA ALA A 130 14.97 5.61 -1.92
C ALA A 130 13.59 5.46 -1.26
N ILE A 131 13.14 4.23 -1.02
CA ILE A 131 11.88 3.94 -0.31
C ILE A 131 11.92 4.48 1.13
N PRO A 132 12.82 4.02 2.03
CA PRO A 132 12.85 4.51 3.41
C PRO A 132 13.08 6.03 3.48
N ARG A 133 13.92 6.59 2.60
CA ARG A 133 14.11 8.04 2.52
C ARG A 133 12.83 8.80 2.17
N THR A 134 12.08 8.31 1.18
CA THR A 134 10.80 8.91 0.78
C THR A 134 9.78 8.81 1.92
N ILE A 135 9.76 7.68 2.64
CA ILE A 135 8.91 7.49 3.81
C ILE A 135 9.23 8.53 4.88
N ASP A 136 10.50 8.62 5.30
CA ASP A 136 10.92 9.57 6.34
C ASP A 136 10.65 11.03 5.94
N TYR A 137 10.85 11.35 4.66
CA TYR A 137 10.60 12.69 4.11
C TYR A 137 9.12 13.10 4.25
N TYR A 138 8.18 12.25 3.83
CA TYR A 138 6.76 12.56 3.87
C TYR A 138 6.14 12.37 5.26
N MET A 139 6.69 11.46 6.08
CA MET A 139 6.33 11.31 7.48
C MET A 139 6.51 12.61 8.27
N ALA A 140 7.60 13.35 8.02
CA ALA A 140 7.85 14.62 8.69
C ALA A 140 6.86 15.73 8.30
N ARG A 141 6.22 15.59 7.12
CA ARG A 141 5.43 16.63 6.44
C ARG A 141 3.94 16.30 6.32
N THR A 142 3.45 15.31 7.07
CA THR A 142 2.04 14.92 7.04
C THR A 142 1.31 15.38 8.30
N SER A 143 0.15 16.03 8.13
CA SER A 143 -0.68 16.51 9.24
C SER A 143 -1.63 15.45 9.81
N HIS A 144 -1.86 14.36 9.07
CA HIS A 144 -2.78 13.26 9.41
C HIS A 144 -4.25 13.67 9.52
N GLY A 145 -4.70 14.66 8.74
CA GLY A 145 -6.09 15.15 8.70
C GLY A 145 -7.13 14.19 8.10
N SER A 146 -6.81 12.90 8.02
CA SER A 146 -7.64 11.86 7.44
C SER A 146 -7.37 10.56 8.17
N THR A 147 -8.43 9.86 8.56
CA THR A 147 -8.33 8.55 9.25
C THR A 147 -7.62 7.51 8.40
N LEU A 148 -7.71 7.61 7.07
CA LEU A 148 -6.97 6.76 6.13
C LEU A 148 -5.45 6.96 6.22
N SER A 149 -4.99 8.14 6.66
CA SER A 149 -3.56 8.39 6.86
C SER A 149 -2.97 7.41 7.88
N GLY A 150 -3.68 7.12 8.98
CA GLY A 150 -3.20 6.17 9.99
C GLY A 150 -2.98 4.78 9.43
N VAL A 151 -3.89 4.32 8.57
CA VAL A 151 -3.81 3.01 7.91
C VAL A 151 -2.55 2.91 7.03
N VAL A 152 -2.37 3.89 6.14
CA VAL A 152 -1.24 3.88 5.20
C VAL A 152 0.10 4.04 5.94
N HIS A 153 0.16 4.89 6.95
CA HIS A 153 1.39 5.09 7.72
C HIS A 153 1.75 3.85 8.54
N SER A 154 0.77 3.20 9.19
CA SER A 154 0.99 1.91 9.86
C SER A 154 1.55 0.88 8.88
N TRP A 155 1.00 0.83 7.67
CA TRP A 155 1.46 -0.11 6.66
C TRP A 155 2.92 0.10 6.23
N VAL A 156 3.20 1.34 5.84
CA VAL A 156 4.50 1.74 5.32
C VAL A 156 5.58 1.57 6.39
N LEU A 157 5.24 1.87 7.65
CA LEU A 157 6.14 1.67 8.79
C LEU A 157 6.30 0.21 9.18
N ALA A 158 5.31 -0.68 8.99
CA ALA A 158 5.47 -2.09 9.38
C ALA A 158 6.66 -2.78 8.67
N ARG A 159 7.00 -2.30 7.46
CA ARG A 159 8.16 -2.76 6.69
C ARG A 159 9.50 -2.18 7.17
N ALA A 160 9.51 -0.98 7.76
CA ALA A 160 10.73 -0.22 8.09
C ALA A 160 10.95 0.08 9.58
N ASN A 161 9.90 0.43 10.33
CA ASN A 161 9.92 0.80 11.75
C ASN A 161 8.64 0.32 12.48
N ARG A 162 8.76 -0.82 13.18
CA ARG A 162 7.61 -1.62 13.64
C ARG A 162 6.92 -1.11 14.89
N ASP A 163 7.67 -0.54 15.83
CA ASP A 163 7.07 0.02 17.04
C ASP A 163 6.14 1.18 16.66
N ARG A 164 6.58 2.02 15.71
CA ARG A 164 5.75 3.09 15.15
C ARG A 164 4.57 2.56 14.33
N ALA A 165 4.72 1.43 13.63
CA ALA A 165 3.60 0.80 12.92
C ALA A 165 2.43 0.44 13.85
N MET A 166 2.74 -0.03 15.07
CA MET A 166 1.75 -0.33 16.10
C MET A 166 1.08 0.91 16.67
N GLU A 167 1.81 2.02 16.84
CA GLU A 167 1.24 3.31 17.26
C GLU A 167 0.16 3.78 16.27
N PHE A 168 0.45 3.74 14.96
CA PHE A 168 -0.53 4.10 13.93
C PHE A 168 -1.66 3.10 13.79
N PHE A 169 -1.43 1.81 14.05
CA PHE A 169 -2.48 0.80 14.07
C PHE A 169 -3.46 1.05 15.23
N ASP A 170 -2.95 1.33 16.44
CA ASP A 170 -3.77 1.69 17.60
C ASP A 170 -4.58 2.96 17.34
N LEU A 171 -3.98 3.97 16.68
CA LEU A 171 -4.69 5.17 16.24
C LEU A 171 -5.85 4.84 15.28
N ALA A 172 -5.61 3.96 14.29
CA ALA A 172 -6.64 3.55 13.34
C ALA A 172 -7.80 2.80 14.02
N LEU A 173 -7.50 1.92 15.00
CA LEU A 173 -8.51 1.21 15.79
C LEU A 173 -9.33 2.15 16.68
N LYS A 174 -8.69 3.17 17.26
CA LYS A 174 -9.34 4.15 18.12
C LYS A 174 -10.14 5.21 17.37
N SER A 175 -9.97 5.32 16.04
CA SER A 175 -10.57 6.37 15.19
C SER A 175 -12.00 6.71 15.59
N ASP A 176 -12.89 5.71 15.49
CA ASP A 176 -14.33 5.91 15.72
C ASP A 176 -14.73 5.57 17.14
N ILE A 177 -14.02 4.64 17.80
CA ILE A 177 -14.33 4.22 19.17
C ILE A 177 -14.07 5.35 20.17
N ALA A 178 -13.02 6.14 19.96
CA ALA A 178 -12.62 7.24 20.82
C ALA A 178 -12.81 8.63 20.18
N ASP A 179 -13.45 8.70 19.01
CA ASP A 179 -13.72 9.94 18.25
C ASP A 179 -12.49 10.88 18.13
N ILE A 180 -11.34 10.31 17.75
CA ILE A 180 -10.04 11.02 17.80
C ILE A 180 -9.96 12.20 16.82
N GLN A 181 -10.81 12.23 15.80
CA GLN A 181 -10.91 13.33 14.81
C GLN A 181 -11.79 14.48 15.29
N GLY A 182 -12.57 14.26 16.37
CA GLY A 182 -13.47 15.23 16.95
C GLY A 182 -14.73 15.49 16.12
N GLY A 183 -15.86 14.89 16.52
CA GLY A 183 -17.20 15.24 16.05
C GLY A 183 -17.60 14.63 14.71
N THR A 184 -16.68 14.08 13.92
CA THR A 184 -17.01 13.47 12.62
C THR A 184 -17.57 12.06 12.76
N THR A 185 -17.31 11.35 13.86
CA THR A 185 -17.89 10.01 14.09
C THR A 185 -19.42 10.06 14.20
N ALA A 186 -19.96 11.16 14.73
CA ALA A 186 -21.41 11.38 14.81
C ALA A 186 -22.05 11.56 13.41
N GLU A 187 -21.27 11.96 12.40
CA GLU A 187 -21.70 12.10 11.01
C GLU A 187 -21.68 10.75 10.27
N GLY A 188 -20.89 9.79 10.76
CA GLY A 188 -20.82 8.42 10.25
C GLY A 188 -19.52 7.71 10.63
N ILE A 189 -19.55 6.38 10.61
CA ILE A 189 -18.33 5.58 10.82
C ILE A 189 -17.36 5.72 9.64
N HIS A 190 -16.07 5.82 9.92
CA HIS A 190 -15.01 5.92 8.92
C HIS A 190 -14.69 4.54 8.36
N LEU A 191 -15.58 4.03 7.50
CA LEU A 191 -15.50 2.68 6.92
C LEU A 191 -14.14 2.35 6.29
N ALA A 192 -13.47 3.31 5.66
CA ALA A 192 -12.15 3.10 5.07
C ALA A 192 -11.09 2.79 6.14
N ALA A 193 -11.13 3.46 7.29
CA ALA A 193 -10.24 3.17 8.41
C ALA A 193 -10.57 1.83 9.06
N MET A 194 -11.86 1.52 9.22
CA MET A 194 -12.30 0.25 9.78
C MET A 194 -11.90 -0.95 8.91
N ALA A 195 -12.16 -0.89 7.61
CA ALA A 195 -11.71 -1.90 6.66
C ALA A 195 -10.18 -1.97 6.59
N GLY A 196 -9.51 -0.82 6.58
CA GLY A 196 -8.06 -0.71 6.61
C GLY A 196 -7.42 -1.35 7.85
N SER A 197 -8.09 -1.32 9.00
CA SER A 197 -7.58 -1.97 10.22
C SER A 197 -7.55 -3.51 10.11
N VAL A 198 -8.58 -4.10 9.49
CA VAL A 198 -8.62 -5.55 9.19
C VAL A 198 -7.54 -5.89 8.16
N ASP A 199 -7.42 -5.05 7.14
CA ASP A 199 -6.43 -5.19 6.09
C ASP A 199 -4.98 -5.15 6.61
N LEU A 200 -4.69 -4.26 7.58
CA LEU A 200 -3.41 -4.21 8.26
C LEU A 200 -3.08 -5.55 8.95
N LEU A 201 -4.04 -6.15 9.65
CA LEU A 201 -3.84 -7.48 10.24
C LEU A 201 -3.56 -8.54 9.17
N GLN A 202 -4.36 -8.57 8.11
CA GLN A 202 -4.34 -9.65 7.13
C GLN A 202 -3.15 -9.57 6.17
N ARG A 203 -2.83 -8.39 5.66
CA ARG A 203 -1.76 -8.19 4.68
C ARG A 203 -0.48 -7.64 5.31
N CYS A 204 -0.55 -6.76 6.31
CA CYS A 204 0.60 -5.93 6.72
C CYS A 204 1.57 -6.72 7.56
N PHE A 205 1.06 -7.14 8.71
CA PHE A 205 1.87 -7.80 9.70
C PHE A 205 2.23 -9.22 9.27
N THR A 206 1.50 -9.79 8.32
CA THR A 206 1.83 -11.07 7.68
C THR A 206 2.78 -10.91 6.49
N GLY A 207 2.86 -9.72 5.89
CA GLY A 207 3.50 -9.49 4.60
C GLY A 207 2.86 -10.31 3.47
N LEU A 208 1.56 -10.63 3.57
CA LEU A 208 0.83 -11.44 2.60
C LEU A 208 0.71 -10.70 1.27
N GLU A 209 1.24 -11.32 0.22
CA GLU A 209 1.21 -10.85 -1.17
C GLU A 209 0.93 -12.03 -2.11
N THR A 210 0.29 -11.75 -3.25
CA THR A 210 0.16 -12.72 -4.34
C THR A 210 0.97 -12.24 -5.53
N ARG A 211 1.99 -13.01 -5.94
CA ARG A 211 2.86 -12.63 -7.05
C ARG A 211 3.42 -13.84 -7.78
N GLY A 212 3.41 -13.78 -9.11
CA GLY A 212 3.94 -14.85 -9.95
C GLY A 212 3.38 -16.21 -9.58
N ASP A 213 2.06 -16.32 -9.47
CA ASP A 213 1.32 -17.54 -9.13
C ASP A 213 1.58 -18.13 -7.73
N ARG A 214 2.20 -17.36 -6.83
CA ARG A 214 2.56 -17.76 -5.48
C ARG A 214 1.82 -16.98 -4.41
N LEU A 215 1.67 -17.61 -3.25
CA LEU A 215 1.24 -16.97 -2.00
C LEU A 215 2.48 -16.64 -1.16
N ILE A 216 2.85 -15.38 -1.07
CA ILE A 216 4.11 -14.92 -0.47
C ILE A 216 3.84 -14.31 0.89
N PHE A 217 4.71 -14.61 1.86
CA PHE A 217 4.69 -14.06 3.21
C PHE A 217 6.03 -13.44 3.58
N SER A 218 5.96 -12.38 4.39
CA SER A 218 7.11 -11.82 5.09
C SER A 218 6.66 -11.38 6.48
N PRO A 219 6.31 -12.34 7.35
CA PRO A 219 5.61 -12.07 8.60
C PRO A 219 6.50 -11.31 9.58
N HIS A 220 5.88 -10.40 10.31
CA HIS A 220 6.48 -9.71 11.43
C HIS A 220 5.42 -9.32 12.47
N TRP A 221 4.80 -10.35 13.06
CA TRP A 221 3.72 -10.21 14.03
C TRP A 221 4.27 -9.94 15.46
N PRO A 222 3.71 -8.98 16.23
CA PRO A 222 4.12 -8.74 17.61
C PRO A 222 3.87 -9.95 18.51
N GLU A 223 4.90 -10.41 19.21
CA GLU A 223 4.80 -11.56 20.11
C GLU A 223 3.75 -11.36 21.21
N GLN A 224 3.66 -10.13 21.73
CA GLN A 224 2.79 -9.77 22.84
C GLN A 224 1.30 -9.96 22.50
N LEU A 225 0.96 -10.01 21.21
CA LEU A 225 -0.41 -10.22 20.72
C LEU A 225 -0.72 -11.71 20.47
N GLY A 226 0.20 -12.62 20.77
CA GLY A 226 -0.01 -14.07 20.63
C GLY A 226 0.04 -14.52 19.18
N THR A 227 -0.92 -15.36 18.77
CA THR A 227 -1.00 -15.90 17.41
C THR A 227 -2.16 -15.24 16.66
N LEU A 228 -1.87 -14.71 15.46
CA LEU A 228 -2.88 -14.22 14.53
C LEU A 228 -3.38 -15.39 13.67
N GLU A 229 -4.68 -15.66 13.67
CA GLU A 229 -5.29 -16.69 12.84
C GLU A 229 -6.47 -16.13 12.03
N PHE A 230 -6.49 -16.41 10.72
CA PHE A 230 -7.62 -16.05 9.87
C PHE A 230 -7.71 -16.94 8.62
N PRO A 231 -8.91 -17.10 8.04
CA PRO A 231 -9.08 -17.81 6.78
C PRO A 231 -8.88 -16.90 5.56
N ILE A 232 -8.42 -17.47 4.45
CA ILE A 232 -8.46 -16.84 3.13
C ILE A 232 -8.94 -17.83 2.06
N PHE A 233 -9.35 -17.32 0.91
CA PHE A 233 -9.62 -18.12 -0.27
C PHE A 233 -8.63 -17.75 -1.38
N TYR A 234 -7.88 -18.73 -1.89
CA TYR A 234 -6.85 -18.49 -2.91
C TYR A 234 -6.82 -19.64 -3.92
N ARG A 235 -7.00 -19.32 -5.21
CA ARG A 235 -6.98 -20.30 -6.33
C ARG A 235 -7.85 -21.53 -6.09
N GLY A 236 -9.04 -21.35 -5.53
CA GLY A 236 -9.95 -22.45 -5.23
C GLY A 236 -9.71 -23.14 -3.88
N HIS A 237 -8.62 -22.83 -3.18
CA HIS A 237 -8.32 -23.37 -1.86
C HIS A 237 -8.93 -22.52 -0.75
N ARG A 238 -9.57 -23.18 0.22
CA ARG A 238 -9.89 -22.57 1.52
C ARG A 238 -8.70 -22.80 2.45
N LEU A 239 -7.98 -21.74 2.75
CA LEU A 239 -6.76 -21.77 3.55
C LEU A 239 -7.05 -21.22 4.96
N ARG A 240 -6.39 -21.78 5.96
CA ARG A 240 -6.26 -21.22 7.31
C ARG A 240 -4.82 -20.78 7.50
N LEU A 241 -4.62 -19.52 7.83
CA LEU A 241 -3.32 -18.94 8.10
C LEU A 241 -3.16 -18.77 9.60
N CYS A 242 -2.05 -19.25 10.16
CA CYS A 242 -1.66 -19.00 11.54
C CYS A 242 -0.26 -18.36 11.54
N ILE A 243 -0.16 -17.15 12.09
CA ILE A 243 1.07 -16.36 12.11
C ILE A 243 1.47 -16.10 13.56
N ASN A 244 2.72 -16.44 13.88
CA ASN A 244 3.32 -16.13 15.18
C ASN A 244 4.75 -15.64 14.96
N ARG A 245 5.02 -14.38 15.33
CA ARG A 245 6.29 -13.70 15.07
C ARG A 245 6.71 -13.77 13.60
N LYS A 246 7.63 -14.67 13.29
CA LYS A 246 8.24 -14.90 11.98
C LYS A 246 7.74 -16.19 11.32
N VAL A 247 7.00 -17.02 12.06
CA VAL A 247 6.52 -18.31 11.60
C VAL A 247 5.16 -18.13 10.94
N VAL A 248 5.00 -18.72 9.77
CA VAL A 248 3.72 -18.82 9.06
C VAL A 248 3.40 -20.29 8.89
N GLN A 249 2.21 -20.68 9.34
CA GLN A 249 1.60 -21.97 9.03
C GLN A 249 0.42 -21.74 8.10
N VAL A 250 0.39 -22.50 6.99
CA VAL A 250 -0.68 -22.48 6.00
C VAL A 250 -1.29 -23.87 5.90
N SER A 251 -2.56 -24.00 6.26
CA SER A 251 -3.32 -25.24 6.18
C SER A 251 -4.37 -25.14 5.08
N ALA A 252 -4.35 -26.08 4.13
CA ALA A 252 -5.37 -26.19 3.09
C ALA A 252 -6.46 -27.19 3.49
N ALA A 253 -7.73 -26.82 3.25
CA ALA A 253 -8.81 -27.80 3.31
C ALA A 253 -8.60 -28.92 2.26
N ALA A 254 -9.17 -30.10 2.52
CA ALA A 254 -9.18 -31.18 1.54
C ALA A 254 -9.93 -30.75 0.27
N GLY A 255 -9.46 -31.20 -0.90
CA GLY A 255 -9.97 -30.78 -2.20
C GLY A 255 -9.28 -31.50 -3.35
N THR A 256 -9.65 -31.14 -4.58
CA THR A 256 -9.15 -31.70 -5.85
C THR A 256 -8.38 -30.69 -6.70
N GLN A 257 -8.13 -29.50 -6.15
CA GLN A 257 -7.49 -28.37 -6.79
C GLN A 257 -5.98 -28.67 -6.95
N PRO A 258 -5.32 -28.11 -7.99
CA PRO A 258 -3.88 -28.22 -8.11
C PRO A 258 -3.15 -27.66 -6.87
N PRO A 259 -1.97 -28.20 -6.53
CA PRO A 259 -1.12 -27.63 -5.49
C PRO A 259 -0.80 -26.17 -5.77
N ILE A 260 -0.61 -25.38 -4.70
CA ILE A 260 -0.15 -24.00 -4.80
C ILE A 260 1.23 -23.85 -4.19
N GLU A 261 1.96 -22.85 -4.64
CA GLU A 261 3.24 -22.48 -4.06
C GLU A 261 3.07 -21.45 -2.96
N VAL A 262 3.68 -21.72 -1.81
CA VAL A 262 3.74 -20.84 -0.66
C VAL A 262 5.20 -20.43 -0.45
N GLU A 263 5.47 -19.14 -0.38
CA GLU A 263 6.79 -18.58 -0.15
C GLU A 263 6.83 -17.83 1.18
N CYS A 264 7.90 -18.01 1.96
CA CYS A 264 8.22 -17.12 3.07
C CYS A 264 9.71 -16.78 3.01
N ARG A 265 10.04 -15.49 2.86
CA ARG A 265 11.42 -14.99 2.83
C ARG A 265 12.36 -15.79 1.91
N GLY A 266 11.88 -16.12 0.71
CA GLY A 266 12.63 -16.88 -0.30
C GLY A 266 12.58 -18.40 -0.15
N GLN A 267 12.05 -18.96 0.94
CA GLN A 267 11.76 -20.39 1.05
C GLN A 267 10.43 -20.68 0.37
N VAL A 268 10.45 -21.45 -0.73
CA VAL A 268 9.25 -21.87 -1.48
C VAL A 268 8.92 -23.33 -1.19
N VAL A 269 7.65 -23.61 -0.89
CA VAL A 269 7.12 -24.96 -0.68
C VAL A 269 5.81 -25.16 -1.42
N GLN A 270 5.54 -26.39 -1.85
CA GLN A 270 4.27 -26.78 -2.45
C GLN A 270 3.27 -27.18 -1.36
N LEU A 271 2.09 -26.60 -1.40
CA LEU A 271 0.96 -26.92 -0.53
C LEU A 271 -0.11 -27.67 -1.33
N HIS A 272 -0.29 -28.94 -0.99
CA HIS A 272 -1.33 -29.80 -1.54
C HIS A 272 -2.67 -29.62 -0.79
N PRO A 273 -3.82 -29.86 -1.44
CA PRO A 273 -5.10 -29.92 -0.73
C PRO A 273 -5.05 -30.88 0.47
N GLY A 274 -5.61 -30.46 1.61
CA GLY A 274 -5.62 -31.24 2.85
C GLY A 274 -4.30 -31.25 3.62
N ALA A 275 -3.23 -30.65 3.09
CA ALA A 275 -1.93 -30.58 3.76
C ALA A 275 -1.77 -29.29 4.59
N THR A 276 -0.71 -29.26 5.38
CA THR A 276 -0.26 -28.09 6.12
C THR A 276 1.23 -27.91 5.91
N VAL A 277 1.66 -26.68 5.68
CA VAL A 277 3.07 -26.30 5.59
C VAL A 277 3.39 -25.25 6.65
N GLN A 278 4.63 -25.24 7.13
CA GLN A 278 5.15 -24.24 8.06
C GLN A 278 6.48 -23.69 7.54
N LEU A 279 6.63 -22.37 7.60
CA LEU A 279 7.76 -21.59 7.05
C LEU A 279 8.22 -20.52 8.07
N THR A 280 9.44 -19.99 7.96
CA THR A 280 10.00 -18.98 8.90
C THR A 280 10.88 -17.93 8.21
#